data_AF-A0A2G5U753-F1
#
_entry.id   AF-A0A2G5U753-F1
#
_cell.length_a   1.000
_cell.length_b   1.000
_cell.length_c   1.000
_cell.angle_alpha   90.00
_cell.angle_beta   90.00
_cell.angle_gamma   90.00
#
_symmetry.space_group_name_H-M   'P 1'
#
loop_
_entity.id
_entity.type
_entity.pdbx_description
1 polymer ?
#
loop_
_entity_poly.entity_id
_entity_poly.type
_entity_poly.pdbx_seq_one_letter_code
_entity_poly.pdbx_strand_id
1 'polypeptide(L)'
;MTDDLKKVTTRKNKYGQKPEVDYFRFNSYDYFLYTEFLRLSSGVPKSMKISFFYFPERTEKVLNGSILYHPKVRKITELDLRTVESDVSDNALHQLECESITVRSSTITNSGINRILKEWQDGLRSTRYLKVVSDDVQKAEIMDGVSKRTLQRGVWEIKNRYNVSATVIVSRVPTNLYDSKPTFEFAVS
;
A
#
# COMPACT_ATOMS: atom_id res chain seq x y z
N MET A 1 -30.78 34.70 27.92
CA MET A 1 -30.47 33.96 26.67
C MET A 1 -29.06 33.32 26.73
N THR A 2 -28.65 32.83 27.91
CA THR A 2 -27.27 32.41 28.20
C THR A 2 -27.17 31.01 28.81
N ASP A 3 -28.31 30.39 29.14
CA ASP A 3 -28.35 29.04 29.73
C ASP A 3 -28.52 27.92 28.70
N ASP A 4 -29.16 28.19 27.55
CA ASP A 4 -29.37 27.14 26.53
C ASP A 4 -28.08 26.82 25.74
N LEU A 5 -27.17 27.78 25.57
CA LEU A 5 -25.85 27.55 24.97
C LEU A 5 -24.91 26.72 25.86
N LYS A 6 -25.09 26.77 27.19
CA LYS A 6 -24.35 25.92 28.13
C LYS A 6 -24.86 24.48 28.17
N LYS A 7 -26.15 24.26 27.88
CA LYS A 7 -26.72 22.90 27.73
C LYS A 7 -26.26 22.19 26.45
N VAL A 8 -25.94 22.93 25.39
CA VAL A 8 -25.39 22.36 24.15
C VAL A 8 -23.93 21.94 24.32
N THR A 9 -23.15 22.65 25.14
CA THR A 9 -21.74 22.35 25.41
C THR A 9 -21.51 21.27 26.49
N THR A 10 -22.57 20.83 27.19
CA THR A 10 -22.52 19.79 28.21
C THR A 10 -23.15 18.46 27.80
N ARG A 11 -23.43 18.25 26.51
CA ARG A 11 -23.49 16.88 25.96
C ARG A 11 -22.06 16.34 25.88
N LYS A 12 -21.51 15.96 27.02
CA LYS A 12 -20.49 14.92 27.09
C LYS A 12 -21.04 13.77 26.27
N ASN A 13 -20.47 13.54 25.08
CA ASN A 13 -20.71 12.33 24.29
C ASN A 13 -20.24 11.15 25.15
N LYS A 14 -21.15 10.68 26.01
CA LYS A 14 -21.05 9.42 26.73
C LYS A 14 -21.01 8.34 25.66
N TYR A 15 -19.81 7.82 25.39
CA TYR A 15 -19.59 6.49 24.84
C TYR A 15 -20.43 6.15 23.61
N GLY A 16 -20.34 6.98 22.56
CA GLY A 16 -20.56 6.43 21.22
C GLY A 16 -19.41 5.46 20.96
N GLN A 17 -19.67 4.14 20.99
CA GLN A 17 -18.68 3.15 20.57
C GLN A 17 -18.18 3.55 19.18
N LYS A 18 -16.87 3.71 19.03
CA LYS A 18 -16.30 4.09 17.74
C LYS A 18 -16.73 3.04 16.70
N PRO A 19 -17.21 3.45 15.52
CA PRO A 19 -17.71 2.52 14.53
C PRO A 19 -16.59 1.57 14.09
N GLU A 20 -16.92 0.27 14.05
CA GLU A 20 -16.06 -0.73 13.44
C GLU A 20 -16.17 -0.56 11.92
N VAL A 21 -15.03 -0.37 11.27
CA VAL A 21 -14.96 -0.13 9.83
C VAL A 21 -13.95 -1.09 9.23
N ASP A 22 -14.46 -2.08 8.49
CA ASP A 22 -13.64 -3.12 7.85
C ASP A 22 -12.97 -2.63 6.56
N TYR A 23 -13.61 -1.69 5.85
CA TYR A 23 -13.19 -1.23 4.52
C TYR A 23 -13.21 0.29 4.42
N PHE A 24 -12.07 0.88 4.06
CA PHE A 24 -11.98 2.28 3.70
C PHE A 24 -11.77 2.46 2.20
N ARG A 25 -12.56 3.34 1.58
CA ARG A 25 -12.30 3.83 0.23
C ARG A 25 -12.42 5.34 0.16
N PHE A 26 -11.36 5.96 -0.32
CA PHE A 26 -11.30 7.40 -0.52
C PHE A 26 -11.07 7.73 -1.99
N ASN A 27 -11.72 8.82 -2.43
CA ASN A 27 -11.53 9.41 -3.75
C ASN A 27 -11.05 10.87 -3.61
N SER A 28 -10.10 11.10 -2.70
CA SER A 28 -9.52 12.42 -2.41
C SER A 28 -7.98 12.29 -2.30
N TYR A 29 -7.24 13.41 -2.29
CA TYR A 29 -5.82 13.51 -1.89
C TYR A 29 -5.67 14.09 -0.47
N ASP A 30 -6.79 14.32 0.22
CA ASP A 30 -6.85 14.97 1.52
C ASP A 30 -6.36 14.07 2.65
N TYR A 31 -5.09 14.27 3.02
CA TYR A 31 -4.47 13.56 4.13
C TYR A 31 -5.18 13.81 5.48
N PHE A 32 -5.73 15.00 5.71
CA PHE A 32 -6.45 15.31 6.95
C PHE A 32 -7.72 14.46 7.05
N LEU A 33 -8.43 14.29 5.93
CA LEU A 33 -9.61 13.43 5.85
C LEU A 33 -9.28 12.00 6.29
N TYR A 34 -8.21 11.39 5.76
CA TYR A 34 -7.87 9.99 6.11
C TYR A 34 -7.47 9.85 7.55
N THR A 35 -6.63 10.76 8.03
CA THR A 35 -6.13 10.75 9.39
C THR A 35 -7.29 10.88 10.39
N GLU A 36 -8.23 11.77 10.10
CA GLU A 36 -9.40 11.98 10.95
C GLU A 36 -10.34 10.78 10.93
N PHE A 37 -10.61 10.19 9.76
CA PHE A 37 -11.40 8.96 9.65
C PHE A 37 -10.75 7.78 10.41
N LEU A 38 -9.44 7.59 10.26
CA LEU A 38 -8.69 6.56 10.97
C LEU A 38 -8.70 6.80 12.49
N ARG A 39 -8.67 8.06 12.94
CA ARG A 39 -8.79 8.43 14.36
C ARG A 39 -10.17 8.09 14.92
N LEU A 40 -11.21 8.29 14.13
CA LEU A 40 -12.61 8.10 14.52
C LEU A 40 -13.08 6.64 14.49
N SER A 41 -12.45 5.75 13.71
CA SER A 41 -12.83 4.32 13.70
C SER A 41 -12.35 3.55 14.94
N SER A 42 -13.01 2.44 15.27
CA SER A 42 -12.48 1.41 16.18
C SER A 42 -11.67 0.38 15.39
N GLY A 43 -10.81 -0.36 16.09
CA GLY A 43 -10.04 -1.45 15.51
C GLY A 43 -9.04 -1.05 14.42
N VAL A 44 -8.52 -2.08 13.75
CA VAL A 44 -7.69 -1.99 12.55
C VAL A 44 -8.59 -2.40 11.37
N PRO A 45 -8.79 -1.55 10.36
CA PRO A 45 -9.53 -1.93 9.16
C PRO A 45 -8.86 -3.11 8.47
N LYS A 46 -9.65 -3.98 7.85
CA LYS A 46 -9.10 -5.07 7.02
C LYS A 46 -8.48 -4.51 5.76
N SER A 47 -9.03 -3.43 5.21
CA SER A 47 -8.63 -2.93 3.90
C SER A 47 -8.74 -1.42 3.77
N MET A 48 -7.83 -0.84 2.99
CA MET A 48 -7.83 0.57 2.64
C MET A 48 -7.49 0.77 1.17
N LYS A 49 -8.35 1.51 0.49
CA LYS A 49 -8.18 1.92 -0.90
C LYS A 49 -8.22 3.43 -1.01
N ILE A 50 -7.23 4.01 -1.66
CA ILE A 50 -7.31 5.40 -2.13
C ILE A 50 -7.26 5.33 -3.66
N SER A 51 -8.33 5.79 -4.31
CA SER A 51 -8.45 5.72 -5.76
C SER A 51 -9.16 6.91 -6.34
N PHE A 52 -8.78 7.37 -7.53
CA PHE A 52 -9.51 8.44 -8.23
C PHE A 52 -10.03 7.96 -9.56
N PHE A 53 -11.17 8.51 -9.96
CA PHE A 53 -11.48 8.63 -11.37
C PHE A 53 -10.54 9.69 -11.95
N TYR A 54 -9.72 9.27 -12.92
CA TYR A 54 -8.71 10.11 -13.55
C TYR A 54 -9.37 11.32 -14.23
N PHE A 55 -8.99 12.51 -13.78
CA PHE A 55 -9.14 13.74 -14.56
C PHE A 55 -7.72 14.14 -14.98
N PRO A 56 -7.43 14.33 -16.29
CA PRO A 56 -6.10 14.62 -16.80
C PRO A 56 -5.37 15.80 -16.13
N GLU A 57 -6.13 16.71 -15.52
CA GLU A 57 -5.65 17.90 -14.81
C GLU A 57 -5.23 17.61 -13.35
N ARG A 58 -5.53 16.42 -12.80
CA ARG A 58 -5.26 16.05 -11.39
C ARG A 58 -3.97 15.25 -11.18
N THR A 59 -3.25 14.93 -12.25
CA THR A 59 -1.96 14.22 -12.23
C THR A 59 -0.84 15.01 -11.56
N GLU A 60 -1.04 16.29 -11.27
CA GLU A 60 -0.07 17.11 -10.53
C GLU A 60 0.01 16.77 -9.03
N LYS A 61 -0.99 16.09 -8.46
CA LYS A 61 -1.02 15.79 -7.03
C LYS A 61 -0.44 14.42 -6.72
N VAL A 62 0.63 14.43 -5.93
CA VAL A 62 1.25 13.26 -5.32
C VAL A 62 0.64 13.04 -3.95
N LEU A 63 0.16 11.83 -3.67
CA LEU A 63 -0.31 11.44 -2.34
C LEU A 63 0.88 11.35 -1.39
N ASN A 64 0.78 12.08 -0.27
CA ASN A 64 1.74 12.00 0.81
C ASN A 64 1.70 10.61 1.48
N GLY A 65 2.78 9.86 1.32
CA GLY A 65 3.02 8.51 1.81
C GLY A 65 3.15 8.42 3.32
N SER A 66 3.18 9.54 4.05
CA SER A 66 3.15 9.54 5.52
C SER A 66 1.90 8.88 6.09
N ILE A 67 0.83 8.75 5.30
CA ILE A 67 -0.35 7.96 5.67
C ILE A 67 0.00 6.51 6.03
N LEU A 68 1.04 5.94 5.43
CA LEU A 68 1.52 4.59 5.74
C LEU A 68 2.16 4.48 7.13
N TYR A 69 2.57 5.61 7.73
CA TYR A 69 3.09 5.60 9.09
C TYR A 69 1.98 5.51 10.15
N HIS A 70 0.70 5.66 9.78
CA HIS A 70 -0.39 5.57 10.73
C HIS A 70 -0.49 4.14 11.30
N PRO A 71 -0.56 3.95 12.64
CA PRO A 71 -0.51 2.62 13.27
C PRO A 71 -1.55 1.62 12.77
N LYS A 72 -2.75 2.11 12.43
CA LYS A 72 -3.79 1.27 11.82
C LYS A 72 -3.48 0.89 10.39
N VAL A 73 -2.91 1.80 9.60
CA VAL A 73 -2.61 1.56 8.18
C VAL A 73 -1.49 0.53 8.04
N ARG A 74 -0.49 0.56 8.92
CA ARG A 74 0.59 -0.45 8.92
C ARG A 74 0.09 -1.89 9.11
N LYS A 75 -1.07 -2.06 9.73
CA LYS A 75 -1.61 -3.37 10.16
C LYS A 75 -2.82 -3.83 9.37
N ILE A 76 -3.25 -3.08 8.35
CA ILE A 76 -4.35 -3.53 7.49
C ILE A 76 -3.92 -4.76 6.70
N THR A 77 -4.88 -5.61 6.34
CA THR A 77 -4.62 -6.80 5.52
C THR A 77 -4.36 -6.41 4.05
N GLU A 78 -5.13 -5.47 3.51
CA GLU A 78 -5.06 -5.04 2.10
C GLU A 78 -4.91 -3.52 1.94
N LEU A 79 -3.87 -3.09 1.21
CA LEU A 79 -3.63 -1.71 0.81
C LEU A 79 -3.68 -1.57 -0.72
N ASP A 80 -4.56 -0.71 -1.24
CA ASP A 80 -4.69 -0.42 -2.67
C ASP A 80 -4.54 1.10 -2.94
N LEU A 81 -3.35 1.49 -3.41
CA LEU A 81 -3.01 2.84 -3.86
C LEU A 81 -2.67 2.87 -5.38
N ARG A 82 -3.18 1.90 -6.15
CA ARG A 82 -2.72 1.65 -7.54
C ARG A 82 -2.94 2.80 -8.51
N THR A 83 -3.98 3.59 -8.29
CA THR A 83 -4.42 4.67 -9.19
C THR A 83 -3.95 6.04 -8.74
N VAL A 84 -3.04 6.10 -7.77
CA VAL A 84 -2.60 7.35 -7.14
C VAL A 84 -1.08 7.37 -7.15
N GLU A 85 -0.48 8.35 -7.82
CA GLU A 85 0.95 8.58 -7.67
C GLU A 85 1.22 9.02 -6.22
N SER A 86 2.21 8.42 -5.57
CA SER A 86 2.53 8.65 -4.16
C SER A 86 4.04 8.76 -3.95
N ASP A 87 4.47 9.46 -2.91
CA ASP A 87 5.89 9.59 -2.52
C ASP A 87 6.32 8.54 -1.48
N VAL A 88 5.66 7.37 -1.49
CA VAL A 88 5.93 6.24 -0.59
C VAL A 88 7.38 5.77 -0.70
N SER A 89 8.18 5.99 0.34
CA SER A 89 9.57 5.56 0.37
C SER A 89 9.73 4.06 0.60
N ASP A 90 10.91 3.53 0.28
CA ASP A 90 11.32 2.16 0.60
C ASP A 90 11.09 1.82 2.09
N ASN A 91 11.43 2.75 2.99
CA ASN A 91 11.24 2.56 4.43
C ASN A 91 9.76 2.50 4.83
N ALA A 92 8.90 3.32 4.22
CA ALA A 92 7.46 3.29 4.48
C ALA A 92 6.85 1.96 4.02
N LEU A 93 7.21 1.51 2.81
CA LEU A 93 6.80 0.21 2.28
C LEU A 93 7.33 -0.96 3.13
N HIS A 94 8.56 -0.84 3.64
CA HIS A 94 9.17 -1.85 4.49
C HIS A 94 8.50 -1.97 5.89
N GLN A 95 7.84 -0.92 6.37
CA GLN A 95 7.15 -0.93 7.67
C GLN A 95 5.71 -1.46 7.59
N LEU A 96 5.18 -1.75 6.39
CA LEU A 96 3.85 -2.33 6.25
C LEU A 96 3.86 -3.82 6.63
N GLU A 97 2.93 -4.21 7.49
CA GLU A 97 2.67 -5.59 7.92
C GLU A 97 1.53 -6.22 7.08
N CYS A 98 1.20 -5.62 5.92
CA CYS A 98 0.07 -6.03 5.09
C CYS A 98 0.34 -7.34 4.35
N GLU A 99 -0.73 -8.11 4.13
CA GLU A 99 -0.69 -9.31 3.30
C GLU A 99 -0.76 -8.97 1.80
N SER A 100 -1.52 -7.94 1.43
CA SER A 100 -1.69 -7.49 0.05
C SER A 100 -1.40 -6.01 -0.07
N ILE A 101 -0.44 -5.65 -0.93
CA ILE A 101 -0.02 -4.27 -1.16
C ILE A 101 -0.02 -4.00 -2.66
N THR A 102 -0.75 -2.97 -3.08
CA THR A 102 -0.60 -2.38 -4.41
C THR A 102 -0.30 -0.90 -4.28
N VAL A 103 0.84 -0.46 -4.80
CA VAL A 103 1.29 0.93 -4.70
C VAL A 103 1.82 1.43 -6.04
N ARG A 104 1.55 2.70 -6.33
CA ARG A 104 2.19 3.45 -7.40
C ARG A 104 3.04 4.54 -6.76
N SER A 105 4.34 4.50 -6.99
CA SER A 105 5.26 5.47 -6.43
C SER A 105 6.55 5.57 -7.24
N SER A 106 6.95 6.81 -7.52
CA SER A 106 8.23 7.15 -8.14
C SER A 106 9.43 7.10 -7.18
N THR A 107 9.20 6.96 -5.87
CA THR A 107 10.28 6.97 -4.86
C THR A 107 10.68 5.58 -4.37
N ILE A 108 9.92 4.53 -4.70
CA ILE A 108 10.30 3.15 -4.41
C ILE A 108 11.40 2.70 -5.38
N THR A 109 12.52 2.24 -4.83
CA THR A 109 13.71 1.84 -5.60
C THR A 109 13.77 0.34 -5.85
N ASN A 110 14.57 -0.07 -6.84
CA ASN A 110 14.87 -1.48 -7.08
C ASN A 110 15.47 -2.17 -5.84
N SER A 111 16.31 -1.45 -5.08
CA SER A 111 16.92 -1.95 -3.84
C SER A 111 15.90 -2.14 -2.72
N GLY A 112 14.92 -1.23 -2.62
CA GLY A 112 13.77 -1.36 -1.72
C GLY A 112 12.97 -2.62 -2.03
N ILE A 113 12.61 -2.84 -3.30
CA ILE A 113 11.90 -4.05 -3.73
C ILE A 113 12.72 -5.33 -3.48
N ASN A 114 14.01 -5.32 -3.83
CA ASN A 114 14.92 -6.44 -3.61
C ASN A 114 15.01 -6.86 -2.14
N ARG A 115 15.09 -5.88 -1.23
CA ARG A 115 15.09 -6.12 0.21
C ARG A 115 13.83 -6.87 0.65
N ILE A 116 12.65 -6.46 0.17
CA ILE A 116 11.39 -7.13 0.49
C ILE A 116 11.40 -8.59 0.06
N LEU A 117 11.90 -8.88 -1.14
CA LEU A 117 11.99 -10.24 -1.65
C LEU A 117 12.91 -11.11 -0.77
N LYS A 118 14.09 -10.61 -0.41
CA LYS A 118 15.05 -11.31 0.45
C LYS A 118 14.47 -11.61 1.83
N GLU A 119 13.88 -10.60 2.47
CA GLU A 119 13.23 -10.76 3.78
C GLU A 119 12.05 -11.75 3.73
N TRP A 120 11.28 -11.76 2.63
CA TRP A 120 10.24 -12.77 2.42
C TRP A 120 10.84 -14.17 2.24
N GLN A 121 11.93 -14.32 1.48
CA GLN A 121 12.63 -15.61 1.34
C GLN A 121 13.13 -16.13 2.70
N ASP A 122 13.59 -15.23 3.56
CA ASP A 122 14.05 -15.54 4.92
C ASP A 122 12.91 -15.75 5.94
N GLY A 123 11.64 -15.64 5.50
CA GLY A 123 10.47 -15.84 6.33
C GLY A 123 10.22 -14.72 7.34
N LEU A 124 10.82 -13.54 7.14
CA LEU A 124 10.67 -12.37 8.00
C LEU A 124 9.42 -11.54 7.65
N ARG A 125 8.75 -11.87 6.54
CA ARG A 125 7.57 -11.15 6.05
C ARG A 125 6.45 -12.11 5.68
N SER A 126 5.22 -11.73 6.04
CA SER A 126 3.98 -12.45 5.74
C SER A 126 3.29 -11.99 4.45
N THR A 127 3.85 -10.99 3.74
CA THR A 127 3.29 -10.46 2.50
C THR A 127 3.03 -11.58 1.50
N ARG A 128 1.79 -11.65 1.01
CA ARG A 128 1.32 -12.64 0.03
C ARG A 128 1.20 -12.06 -1.37
N TYR A 129 0.98 -10.76 -1.46
CA TYR A 129 0.85 -10.05 -2.72
C TYR A 129 1.51 -8.66 -2.61
N LEU A 130 2.40 -8.35 -3.56
CA LEU A 130 3.01 -7.04 -3.68
C LEU A 130 3.05 -6.64 -5.14
N LYS A 131 2.43 -5.51 -5.47
CA LYS A 131 2.52 -4.88 -6.77
C LYS A 131 3.01 -3.44 -6.63
N VAL A 132 4.12 -3.14 -7.29
CA VAL A 132 4.75 -1.81 -7.31
C VAL A 132 4.80 -1.32 -8.74
N VAL A 133 4.18 -0.17 -8.98
CA VAL A 133 4.32 0.59 -10.22
C VAL A 133 5.26 1.76 -9.95
N SER A 134 6.41 1.79 -10.62
CA SER A 134 7.45 2.82 -10.46
C SER A 134 7.98 3.23 -11.83
N ASP A 135 8.64 4.38 -11.90
CA ASP A 135 9.23 4.90 -13.13
C ASP A 135 10.44 4.07 -13.58
N ASP A 136 11.13 3.45 -12.62
CA ASP A 136 12.28 2.59 -12.87
C ASP A 136 12.14 1.25 -12.13
N VAL A 137 11.96 0.18 -12.91
CA VAL A 137 11.90 -1.20 -12.41
C VAL A 137 12.84 -2.05 -13.24
N GLN A 138 13.98 -2.40 -12.65
CA GLN A 138 15.06 -3.12 -13.33
C GLN A 138 15.15 -4.57 -12.86
N LYS A 139 14.93 -5.48 -13.81
CA LYS A 139 14.89 -6.93 -13.60
C LYS A 139 16.14 -7.47 -12.91
N ALA A 140 17.31 -7.01 -13.36
CA ALA A 140 18.60 -7.50 -12.88
C ALA A 140 18.82 -7.09 -11.41
N GLU A 141 18.56 -5.81 -11.10
CA GLU A 141 18.74 -5.26 -9.74
C GLU A 141 17.75 -5.87 -8.74
N ILE A 142 16.47 -5.95 -9.10
CA ILE A 142 15.43 -6.49 -8.21
C ILE A 142 15.69 -7.97 -7.87
N MET A 143 16.20 -8.74 -8.83
CA MET A 143 16.44 -10.17 -8.64
C MET A 143 17.86 -10.49 -8.17
N ASP A 144 18.69 -9.48 -7.90
CA ASP A 144 20.07 -9.68 -7.47
C ASP A 144 20.14 -10.34 -6.07
N GLY A 145 20.94 -11.41 -5.96
CA GLY A 145 21.03 -12.22 -4.75
C GLY A 145 19.75 -12.96 -4.33
N VAL A 146 18.65 -12.91 -5.11
CA VAL A 146 17.41 -13.65 -4.86
C VAL A 146 17.53 -15.05 -5.46
N SER A 147 17.35 -16.08 -4.62
CA SER A 147 17.32 -17.49 -5.05
C SER A 147 16.05 -17.76 -5.84
N LYS A 148 16.18 -18.18 -7.10
CA LYS A 148 15.07 -18.19 -8.06
C LYS A 148 15.20 -19.28 -9.11
N ARG A 149 14.06 -19.75 -9.59
CA ARG A 149 13.93 -20.58 -10.80
C ARG A 149 13.28 -19.74 -11.89
N THR A 150 13.94 -19.59 -13.03
CA THR A 150 13.34 -18.91 -14.19
C THR A 150 12.24 -19.79 -14.78
N LEU A 151 11.02 -19.27 -14.88
CA LEU A 151 9.91 -19.94 -15.55
C LEU A 151 9.86 -19.53 -17.03
N GLN A 152 9.99 -18.23 -17.29
CA GLN A 152 10.07 -17.64 -18.62
C GLN A 152 10.74 -16.25 -18.56
N ARG A 153 10.94 -15.59 -19.70
CA ARG A 153 11.60 -14.27 -19.74
C ARG A 153 10.85 -13.24 -18.90
N GLY A 154 11.46 -12.80 -17.80
CA GLY A 154 10.87 -11.80 -16.90
C GLY A 154 9.89 -12.36 -15.87
N VAL A 155 9.81 -13.69 -15.73
CA VAL A 155 8.99 -14.38 -14.74
C VAL A 155 9.82 -15.43 -14.02
N TRP A 156 9.82 -15.36 -12.70
CA TRP A 156 10.58 -16.25 -11.84
C TRP A 156 9.68 -16.85 -10.77
N GLU A 157 9.97 -18.08 -10.38
CA GLU A 157 9.51 -18.63 -9.12
C GLU A 157 10.60 -18.41 -8.07
N ILE A 158 10.20 -17.96 -6.90
CA ILE A 158 11.03 -17.93 -5.70
C ILE A 158 10.38 -18.76 -4.61
N LYS A 159 11.20 -19.27 -3.70
CA LYS A 159 10.74 -19.99 -2.51
C LYS A 159 11.26 -19.33 -1.27
N ASN A 160 10.46 -19.36 -0.20
CA ASN A 160 10.95 -19.00 1.12
C ASN A 160 11.52 -20.22 1.87
N ARG A 161 12.10 -19.96 3.05
CA ARG A 161 12.66 -20.99 3.95
C ARG A 161 11.67 -22.06 4.41
N TYR A 162 10.37 -21.78 4.28
CA TYR A 162 9.28 -22.72 4.59
C TYR A 162 8.81 -23.49 3.35
N ASN A 163 9.53 -23.38 2.23
CA ASN A 163 9.22 -24.01 0.94
C ASN A 163 7.87 -23.55 0.34
N VAL A 164 7.37 -22.38 0.74
CA VAL A 164 6.23 -21.71 0.09
C VAL A 164 6.73 -21.07 -1.20
N SER A 165 6.03 -21.30 -2.31
CA SER A 165 6.35 -20.72 -3.62
C SER A 165 5.66 -19.38 -3.83
N ALA A 166 6.34 -18.48 -4.54
CA ALA A 166 5.77 -17.27 -5.07
C ALA A 166 6.26 -17.00 -6.49
N THR A 167 5.41 -16.37 -7.30
CA THR A 167 5.73 -15.91 -8.64
C THR A 167 6.12 -14.45 -8.60
N VAL A 168 7.26 -14.12 -9.22
CA VAL A 168 7.73 -12.75 -9.42
C VAL A 168 7.68 -12.43 -10.91
N ILE A 169 7.02 -11.33 -11.26
CA ILE A 169 6.86 -10.83 -12.62
C ILE A 169 7.39 -9.42 -12.66
N VAL A 170 8.30 -9.14 -13.59
CA VAL A 170 8.65 -7.76 -13.95
C VAL A 170 8.27 -7.55 -15.40
N SER A 171 7.26 -6.70 -15.59
CA SER A 171 6.68 -6.41 -16.89
C SER A 171 6.44 -4.91 -17.05
N ARG A 172 6.14 -4.47 -18.27
CA ARG A 172 5.48 -3.19 -18.47
C ARG A 172 4.02 -3.53 -18.60
N VAL A 173 3.27 -3.44 -17.51
CA VAL A 173 1.85 -3.79 -17.58
C VAL A 173 1.11 -2.60 -18.19
N PRO A 174 0.41 -2.75 -19.32
CA PRO A 174 -0.61 -1.80 -19.73
C PRO A 174 -1.85 -1.99 -18.84
N THR A 175 -1.72 -1.89 -17.51
CA THR A 175 -2.90 -2.02 -16.64
C THR A 175 -3.57 -0.67 -16.55
N ASN A 176 -4.70 -0.57 -17.24
CA ASN A 176 -5.80 0.38 -17.05
C ASN A 176 -5.39 1.74 -16.48
N LEU A 177 -5.23 2.69 -17.40
CA LEU A 177 -4.97 4.12 -17.25
C LEU A 177 -3.52 4.55 -17.58
N TYR A 178 -3.24 4.51 -18.87
CA TYR A 178 -2.55 5.57 -19.66
C TYR A 178 -1.08 5.93 -19.39
N ASP A 179 -0.33 5.12 -18.63
CA ASP A 179 1.14 5.20 -18.66
C ASP A 179 1.75 3.79 -18.57
N SER A 180 2.57 3.42 -19.55
CA SER A 180 3.22 2.11 -19.66
C SER A 180 4.40 1.99 -18.68
N LYS A 181 4.17 2.36 -17.42
CA LYS A 181 5.19 2.33 -16.39
C LYS A 181 5.63 0.87 -16.13
N PRO A 182 6.93 0.64 -15.96
CA PRO A 182 7.42 -0.63 -15.45
C PRO A 182 6.71 -1.03 -14.16
N THR A 183 6.45 -2.32 -14.01
CA THR A 183 5.68 -2.89 -12.90
C THR A 183 6.38 -4.13 -12.40
N PHE A 184 6.58 -4.15 -11.09
CA PHE A 184 6.97 -5.32 -10.33
C PHE A 184 5.71 -5.94 -9.71
N GLU A 185 5.61 -7.26 -9.77
CA GLU A 185 4.55 -8.03 -9.14
C GLU A 185 5.13 -9.28 -8.50
N PHE A 186 4.72 -9.54 -7.26
CA PHE A 186 5.05 -10.71 -6.46
C PHE A 186 3.74 -11.30 -5.91
N ALA A 187 3.52 -12.60 -6.10
CA ALA A 187 2.30 -13.27 -5.67
C ALA A 187 2.61 -14.69 -5.16
N VAL A 188 2.20 -14.98 -3.92
CA VAL A 188 2.31 -16.31 -3.30
C VAL A 188 1.23 -17.24 -3.88
N SER A 189 1.66 -18.45 -4.27
CA SER A 189 0.80 -19.50 -4.83
C SER A 189 -0.04 -20.22 -3.78
#